data_AF-A0A966X9J0-F1
#
_entry.id   AF-A0A966X9J0-F1
#
_cell.length_a   1.000
_cell.length_b   1.000
_cell.length_c   1.000
_cell.angle_alpha   90.00
_cell.angle_beta   90.00
_cell.angle_gamma   90.00
#
_symmetry.space_group_name_H-M   'P 1'
#
loop_
_entity.id
_entity.type
_entity.pdbx_description
1 polymer ?
#
loop_
_entity_poly.entity_id
_entity_poly.type
_entity_poly.pdbx_seq_one_letter_code
_entity_poly.pdbx_strand_id
1 'polypeptide(L)'
;MRCESVTPSRDAGRRTSPEPTGKDASSRRQLDARPGPAPAVASGSGRSASNSDGTMVFDRGRFAHPATPAPPDENPLRLATPTSERREALGRDARGPNATRFERLITLVFRHATFVSWIVLPVVATILRLAYIATLPPTNIVTFEADPITYDQIARNILSGRGYSGASFYYPPGSDTLTSFWDPLYPYFLATIYAVAGPSIPAVRIVQSIIGGVSVGLIAHVGTRLGRTGTGLIASAWATIYPFFFYYTGQLLTETLYIGLILTTVALGIEAIHRRHAGWFVALGIAGGLASLGRAEAFAFTIAYVAWCATRSASQPASMGSGDADAGGNRSPREGQDSSSWGDRGRISNPTPRHPMSIRFASRWVPLIAVGWLAMAVPIAPWAIRNYLTFDRPILTTTKLGYNLYKYYHPLMTADQTVRTVPFPDFGTMSEPERADLMQRIGIGYMLEDPARTATFMVSKFFLLFKLTPSNDATRGYALVSLLSYGILLPFMAAGSVLGLLRGKAWWPLLGYVAFNIASKTAVFAGIRLRMQIEPFLLILAAFAVVRTAEAVHASQAPWLLGARHRLGFASSPR
;
A
#
# COMPACT_ATOMS: atom_id res chain seq x y z
N MET A 1 14.09 -52.82 52.75
CA MET A 1 13.42 -54.08 53.15
C MET A 1 12.09 -54.17 52.42
N ARG A 2 11.87 -55.30 51.73
CA ARG A 2 10.68 -55.91 51.09
C ARG A 2 9.39 -55.06 50.98
N CYS A 3 8.88 -54.78 49.76
CA CYS A 3 8.07 -55.65 48.89
C CYS A 3 6.78 -56.15 49.55
N GLU A 4 5.63 -55.78 48.96
CA GLU A 4 4.64 -56.79 48.53
C GLU A 4 3.65 -56.24 47.51
N SER A 5 3.53 -57.02 46.43
CA SER A 5 2.61 -56.92 45.31
C SER A 5 1.61 -58.07 45.42
N VAL A 6 0.31 -57.84 45.22
CA VAL A 6 -0.65 -58.92 44.94
C VAL A 6 -1.62 -58.48 43.85
N THR A 7 -1.53 -59.17 42.71
CA THR A 7 -2.58 -59.42 41.70
C THR A 7 -2.75 -60.95 41.63
N PRO A 8 -3.65 -61.53 40.81
CA PRO A 8 -5.04 -61.23 40.46
C PRO A 8 -5.97 -62.46 40.68
N SER A 9 -7.28 -62.34 40.44
CA SER A 9 -8.16 -63.52 40.29
C SER A 9 -9.00 -63.43 39.00
N ARG A 10 -8.81 -64.43 38.13
CA ARG A 10 -9.64 -64.79 36.97
C ARG A 10 -10.41 -66.06 37.32
N ASP A 11 -11.70 -66.10 37.00
CA ASP A 11 -12.52 -67.25 36.56
C ASP A 11 -13.99 -66.81 36.59
N ALA A 12 -14.97 -67.32 35.83
CA ALA A 12 -15.10 -68.05 34.57
C ALA A 12 -16.63 -68.28 34.40
N GLY A 13 -17.15 -68.42 33.18
CA GLY A 13 -18.52 -68.94 32.91
C GLY A 13 -19.54 -67.88 32.46
N ARG A 14 -19.82 -67.57 31.18
CA ARG A 14 -20.31 -68.36 30.02
C ARG A 14 -21.85 -68.42 29.92
N ARG A 15 -22.36 -68.06 28.73
CA ARG A 15 -23.71 -68.28 28.11
C ARG A 15 -24.76 -67.20 28.43
N THR A 16 -25.59 -66.68 27.52
CA THR A 16 -25.87 -66.87 26.07
C THR A 16 -26.81 -65.74 25.63
N SER A 17 -26.74 -65.32 24.37
CA SER A 17 -27.72 -64.45 23.68
C SER A 17 -29.15 -64.98 23.74
N PRO A 18 -30.13 -64.13 23.38
CA PRO A 18 -30.96 -64.50 22.25
C PRO A 18 -31.03 -63.40 21.18
N GLU A 19 -30.87 -63.84 19.94
CA GLU A 19 -31.10 -63.13 18.70
C GLU A 19 -32.47 -63.61 18.11
N PRO A 20 -32.85 -63.33 16.85
CA PRO A 20 -33.94 -62.44 16.45
C PRO A 20 -35.13 -63.17 15.78
N THR A 21 -36.14 -62.42 15.30
CA THR A 21 -36.97 -62.65 14.07
C THR A 21 -38.20 -61.73 14.13
N GLY A 22 -38.73 -61.12 13.06
CA GLY A 22 -38.43 -61.15 11.63
C GLY A 22 -39.66 -60.69 10.81
N LYS A 23 -39.42 -60.43 9.51
CA LYS A 23 -40.34 -60.19 8.36
C LYS A 23 -40.53 -58.72 7.93
N ASP A 24 -40.37 -58.34 6.66
CA ASP A 24 -39.92 -59.06 5.46
C ASP A 24 -39.53 -58.08 4.33
N ALA A 25 -38.58 -58.54 3.52
CA ALA A 25 -38.35 -58.35 2.08
C ALA A 25 -38.65 -57.01 1.37
N SER A 26 -37.65 -56.42 0.68
CA SER A 26 -37.33 -56.76 -0.73
C SER A 26 -36.49 -55.68 -1.47
N SER A 27 -35.43 -56.18 -2.12
CA SER A 27 -34.90 -55.81 -3.45
C SER A 27 -34.42 -54.38 -3.82
N ARG A 28 -33.11 -54.33 -4.14
CA ARG A 28 -32.46 -53.86 -5.40
C ARG A 28 -32.57 -52.38 -5.84
N ARG A 29 -31.37 -51.80 -6.04
CA ARG A 29 -30.89 -50.88 -7.11
C ARG A 29 -31.71 -49.63 -7.47
N GLN A 30 -31.09 -48.45 -7.32
CA GLN A 30 -31.23 -47.21 -8.14
C GLN A 30 -29.92 -46.43 -7.91
N LEU A 31 -29.00 -46.12 -8.84
CA LEU A 31 -29.03 -45.66 -10.23
C LEU A 31 -29.72 -44.30 -10.41
N ASP A 32 -28.90 -43.31 -10.77
CA ASP A 32 -29.12 -42.06 -11.50
C ASP A 32 -30.53 -41.48 -11.59
N ALA A 33 -30.70 -40.21 -11.20
CA ALA A 33 -31.70 -39.36 -11.82
C ALA A 33 -31.39 -37.85 -11.72
N ARG A 34 -31.22 -37.25 -12.90
CA ARG A 34 -31.43 -35.84 -13.24
C ARG A 34 -32.96 -35.52 -13.27
N PRO A 35 -33.38 -34.25 -13.51
CA PRO A 35 -34.55 -33.65 -12.88
C PRO A 35 -35.87 -33.82 -13.66
N GLY A 36 -36.99 -33.52 -12.99
CA GLY A 36 -38.34 -33.37 -13.57
C GLY A 36 -39.30 -32.67 -12.60
N PRO A 37 -40.55 -32.37 -12.99
CA PRO A 37 -40.92 -31.10 -13.63
C PRO A 37 -41.93 -30.25 -12.83
N ALA A 38 -42.16 -29.03 -13.31
CA ALA A 38 -43.17 -28.08 -12.82
C ALA A 38 -44.62 -28.53 -13.13
N PRO A 39 -45.63 -28.08 -12.37
CA PRO A 39 -47.03 -28.23 -12.71
C PRO A 39 -47.58 -27.03 -13.51
N ALA A 40 -48.51 -27.33 -14.40
CA ALA A 40 -49.28 -26.41 -15.23
C ALA A 40 -50.72 -26.26 -14.70
N VAL A 41 -51.29 -25.04 -14.82
CA VAL A 41 -52.74 -24.72 -14.97
C VAL A 41 -52.77 -23.34 -15.68
N ALA A 42 -53.01 -23.24 -17.00
CA ALA A 42 -54.27 -23.23 -17.75
C ALA A 42 -55.04 -21.89 -17.73
N SER A 43 -55.03 -21.20 -18.88
CA SER A 43 -56.21 -20.53 -19.46
C SER A 43 -55.92 -20.22 -20.94
N GLY A 44 -56.71 -20.82 -21.84
CA GLY A 44 -56.60 -20.63 -23.29
C GLY A 44 -57.73 -19.79 -23.87
N SER A 45 -57.42 -19.15 -25.00
CA SER A 45 -58.25 -18.81 -26.19
C SER A 45 -57.49 -17.70 -26.93
N GLY A 46 -57.18 -17.70 -28.23
CA GLY A 46 -57.62 -18.44 -29.41
C GLY A 46 -57.67 -17.45 -30.58
N ARG A 47 -57.24 -17.88 -31.79
CA ARG A 47 -57.20 -17.18 -33.12
C ARG A 47 -55.91 -16.37 -33.40
N SER A 48 -55.24 -16.42 -34.55
CA SER A 48 -55.38 -17.13 -35.83
C SER A 48 -54.09 -16.86 -36.64
N ALA A 49 -53.38 -17.91 -37.10
CA ALA A 49 -52.98 -18.19 -38.49
C ALA A 49 -52.93 -17.01 -39.50
N SER A 50 -52.01 -16.89 -40.46
CA SER A 50 -50.89 -17.72 -40.93
C SER A 50 -50.24 -17.01 -42.13
N ASN A 51 -49.03 -17.47 -42.48
CA ASN A 51 -48.38 -17.41 -43.79
C ASN A 51 -47.23 -16.41 -44.04
N SER A 52 -46.09 -17.07 -43.96
CA SER A 52 -44.75 -16.98 -44.54
C SER A 52 -44.59 -16.71 -46.04
N ASP A 53 -43.39 -16.19 -46.33
CA ASP A 53 -42.41 -16.57 -47.38
C ASP A 53 -42.45 -16.06 -48.83
N GLY A 54 -41.23 -15.67 -49.27
CA GLY A 54 -40.71 -15.63 -50.65
C GLY A 54 -40.84 -14.27 -51.36
N THR A 55 -39.91 -13.73 -52.15
CA THR A 55 -38.64 -14.21 -52.72
C THR A 55 -38.01 -13.02 -53.50
N MET A 56 -36.68 -12.98 -53.64
CA MET A 56 -35.92 -12.07 -54.54
C MET A 56 -36.08 -12.45 -56.02
N VAL A 57 -36.12 -11.47 -56.95
CA VAL A 57 -35.56 -11.53 -58.33
C VAL A 57 -35.20 -10.12 -58.86
N PHE A 58 -34.14 -10.08 -59.68
CA PHE A 58 -33.44 -8.97 -60.34
C PHE A 58 -33.93 -8.66 -61.78
N ASP A 59 -33.62 -7.44 -62.25
CA ASP A 59 -33.13 -7.05 -63.60
C ASP A 59 -34.06 -6.45 -64.71
N ARG A 60 -33.46 -5.44 -65.39
CA ARG A 60 -33.62 -4.89 -66.78
C ARG A 60 -34.61 -3.78 -67.18
N GLY A 61 -34.00 -2.71 -67.72
CA GLY A 61 -34.37 -2.06 -69.00
C GLY A 61 -34.90 -0.61 -68.90
N ARG A 62 -34.13 0.45 -69.28
CA ARG A 62 -34.08 1.14 -70.61
C ARG A 62 -35.45 1.77 -71.01
N PHE A 63 -35.64 3.02 -71.45
CA PHE A 63 -34.85 4.12 -72.03
C PHE A 63 -35.70 5.42 -71.98
N ALA A 64 -35.09 6.61 -71.91
CA ALA A 64 -35.35 7.77 -72.81
C ALA A 64 -34.53 9.03 -72.39
N HIS A 65 -33.58 9.41 -73.24
CA HIS A 65 -33.03 10.78 -73.44
C HIS A 65 -33.86 11.47 -74.57
N PRO A 66 -33.65 12.74 -75.00
CA PRO A 66 -32.54 13.68 -74.71
C PRO A 66 -32.96 15.16 -74.46
N ALA A 67 -32.03 15.99 -73.96
CA ALA A 67 -31.69 17.31 -74.54
C ALA A 67 -30.67 18.07 -73.65
N THR A 68 -29.48 18.30 -74.21
CA THR A 68 -28.48 19.34 -73.88
C THR A 68 -27.84 19.74 -75.21
N PRO A 69 -27.19 20.91 -75.41
CA PRO A 69 -26.57 21.78 -74.39
C PRO A 69 -26.68 23.32 -74.61
N ALA A 70 -26.32 24.09 -73.58
CA ALA A 70 -25.80 25.47 -73.67
C ALA A 70 -24.77 25.67 -72.53
N PRO A 71 -23.78 26.59 -72.67
CA PRO A 71 -22.42 26.44 -72.15
C PRO A 71 -22.23 26.91 -70.68
N PRO A 72 -21.06 26.63 -70.05
CA PRO A 72 -20.87 26.83 -68.62
C PRO A 72 -20.45 28.29 -68.32
N ASP A 73 -21.16 28.93 -67.40
CA ASP A 73 -20.67 30.12 -66.72
C ASP A 73 -20.42 29.82 -65.24
N GLU A 74 -19.23 30.22 -64.81
CA GLU A 74 -18.59 29.95 -63.53
C GLU A 74 -19.17 30.83 -62.40
N ASN A 75 -19.69 30.21 -61.34
CA ASN A 75 -19.40 30.56 -59.92
C ASN A 75 -20.33 29.84 -58.92
N PRO A 76 -19.80 28.95 -58.06
CA PRO A 76 -20.51 28.53 -56.86
C PRO A 76 -19.67 28.78 -55.60
N LEU A 77 -19.63 30.01 -55.10
CA LEU A 77 -19.10 30.31 -53.75
C LEU A 77 -19.91 31.38 -53.02
N ARG A 78 -21.09 31.01 -52.52
CA ARG A 78 -21.70 31.61 -51.33
C ARG A 78 -22.38 30.53 -50.49
N LEU A 79 -21.57 29.74 -49.78
CA LEU A 79 -22.01 29.01 -48.59
C LEU A 79 -21.40 29.72 -47.38
N ALA A 80 -22.28 30.29 -46.56
CA ALA A 80 -21.96 31.02 -45.36
C ALA A 80 -21.05 30.19 -44.43
N THR A 81 -19.81 30.64 -44.27
CA THR A 81 -18.93 30.15 -43.20
C THR A 81 -19.47 30.68 -41.86
N PRO A 82 -19.72 29.82 -40.85
CA PRO A 82 -20.05 30.32 -39.53
C PRO A 82 -18.80 31.01 -38.97
N THR A 83 -18.90 32.31 -38.72
CA THR A 83 -17.85 33.11 -38.09
C THR A 83 -17.37 32.45 -36.80
N SER A 84 -16.06 32.51 -36.55
CA SER A 84 -15.42 32.05 -35.31
C SER A 84 -16.12 32.58 -34.06
N GLU A 85 -16.67 33.79 -34.14
CA GLU A 85 -17.46 34.43 -33.08
C GLU A 85 -18.74 33.66 -32.75
N ARG A 86 -19.43 33.07 -33.74
CA ARG A 86 -20.65 32.27 -33.50
C ARG A 86 -20.33 30.91 -32.89
N ARG A 87 -19.15 30.33 -33.22
CA ARG A 87 -18.63 29.11 -32.58
C ARG A 87 -18.17 29.36 -31.14
N GLU A 88 -17.60 30.51 -30.85
CA GLU A 88 -17.25 30.90 -29.48
C GLU A 88 -18.49 31.23 -28.63
N ALA A 89 -19.50 31.89 -29.21
CA ALA A 89 -20.77 32.18 -28.53
C ALA A 89 -21.55 30.89 -28.22
N LEU A 90 -21.67 29.97 -29.20
CA LEU A 90 -22.28 28.64 -28.97
C LEU A 90 -21.45 27.76 -28.03
N GLY A 91 -20.12 27.92 -27.99
CA GLY A 91 -19.24 27.17 -27.09
C GLY A 91 -19.24 27.65 -25.64
N ARG A 92 -19.56 28.93 -25.39
CA ARG A 92 -19.72 29.49 -24.03
C ARG A 92 -21.12 29.24 -23.45
N ASP A 93 -22.17 29.30 -24.28
CA ASP A 93 -23.55 29.11 -23.84
C ASP A 93 -24.02 27.64 -23.81
N ALA A 94 -23.26 26.71 -24.40
CA ALA A 94 -23.58 25.26 -24.36
C ALA A 94 -23.23 24.58 -23.02
N ARG A 95 -22.59 25.28 -22.07
CA ARG A 95 -22.27 24.73 -20.75
C ARG A 95 -23.35 25.17 -19.76
N GLY A 96 -24.32 24.31 -19.51
CA GLY A 96 -25.39 24.59 -18.55
C GLY A 96 -24.87 25.04 -17.16
N PRO A 97 -25.68 25.72 -16.34
CA PRO A 97 -25.26 26.35 -15.08
C PRO A 97 -24.58 25.40 -14.06
N ASN A 98 -24.76 24.09 -14.20
CA ASN A 98 -24.08 23.09 -13.38
C ASN A 98 -22.62 22.85 -13.78
N ALA A 99 -22.30 22.97 -15.08
CA ALA A 99 -20.92 22.83 -15.56
C ALA A 99 -20.05 23.99 -15.05
N THR A 100 -20.59 25.21 -15.03
CA THR A 100 -19.87 26.39 -14.51
C THR A 100 -19.69 26.34 -12.99
N ARG A 101 -20.63 25.76 -12.23
CA ARG A 101 -20.48 25.51 -10.78
C ARG A 101 -19.39 24.48 -10.47
N PHE A 102 -19.35 23.38 -11.21
CA PHE A 102 -18.35 22.33 -11.03
C PHE A 102 -16.93 22.82 -11.36
N GLU A 103 -16.76 23.55 -12.46
CA GLU A 103 -15.48 24.16 -12.83
C GLU A 103 -14.99 25.16 -11.77
N ARG A 104 -15.89 25.99 -11.22
CA ARG A 104 -15.57 26.92 -10.12
C ARG A 104 -15.13 26.17 -8.87
N LEU A 105 -15.82 25.08 -8.52
CA LEU A 105 -15.47 24.26 -7.35
C LEU A 105 -14.08 23.64 -7.50
N ILE A 106 -13.78 23.04 -8.65
CA ILE A 106 -12.46 22.47 -8.94
C ILE A 106 -11.39 23.56 -8.81
N THR A 107 -11.61 24.71 -9.44
CA THR A 107 -10.65 25.82 -9.40
C THR A 107 -10.42 26.30 -7.97
N LEU A 108 -11.48 26.39 -7.15
CA LEU A 108 -11.39 26.75 -5.74
C LEU A 108 -10.59 25.72 -4.93
N VAL A 109 -10.84 24.43 -5.15
CA VAL A 109 -10.12 23.33 -4.48
C VAL A 109 -8.64 23.37 -4.81
N PHE A 110 -8.27 23.55 -6.09
CA PHE A 110 -6.88 23.65 -6.49
C PHE A 110 -6.21 24.94 -5.98
N ARG A 111 -6.96 26.05 -5.90
CA ARG A 111 -6.47 27.31 -5.30
C ARG A 111 -6.12 27.16 -3.83
N HIS A 112 -6.89 26.36 -3.09
CA HIS A 112 -6.67 26.08 -1.66
C HIS A 112 -6.14 24.67 -1.41
N ALA A 113 -5.44 24.07 -2.38
CA ALA A 113 -5.06 22.66 -2.37
C ALA A 113 -4.31 22.23 -1.11
N THR A 114 -3.44 23.09 -0.57
CA THR A 114 -2.70 22.80 0.67
C THR A 114 -3.66 22.68 1.86
N PHE A 115 -4.54 23.65 2.07
CA PHE A 115 -5.52 23.61 3.17
C PHE A 115 -6.49 22.43 3.02
N VAL A 116 -6.99 22.20 1.80
CA VAL A 116 -7.90 21.08 1.51
C VAL A 116 -7.24 19.75 1.81
N SER A 117 -6.01 19.54 1.35
CA SER A 117 -5.31 18.26 1.52
C SER A 117 -4.80 18.00 2.94
N TRP A 118 -4.43 19.05 3.68
CA TRP A 118 -3.88 18.90 5.04
C TRP A 118 -4.93 18.92 6.14
N ILE A 119 -6.10 19.54 5.91
CA ILE A 119 -7.12 19.72 6.95
C ILE A 119 -8.45 19.10 6.52
N VAL A 120 -9.01 19.54 5.39
CA VAL A 120 -10.36 19.13 4.98
C VAL A 120 -10.43 17.63 4.71
N LEU A 121 -9.53 17.09 3.89
CA LEU A 121 -9.54 15.66 3.54
C LEU A 121 -9.29 14.74 4.74
N PRO A 122 -8.31 15.01 5.64
CA PRO A 122 -8.17 14.26 6.89
C PRO A 122 -9.41 14.27 7.78
N VAL A 123 -10.04 15.44 7.95
CA VAL A 123 -11.27 15.56 8.75
C VAL A 123 -12.42 14.78 8.11
N VAL A 124 -12.62 14.93 6.80
CA VAL A 124 -13.63 14.16 6.05
C VAL A 124 -13.35 12.66 6.15
N ALA A 125 -12.09 12.25 6.02
CA ALA A 125 -11.66 10.86 6.16
C ALA A 125 -11.98 10.28 7.55
N THR A 126 -11.77 11.05 8.62
CA THR A 126 -12.17 10.65 9.98
C THR A 126 -13.68 10.58 10.12
N ILE A 127 -14.45 11.59 9.67
CA ILE A 127 -15.92 11.60 9.75
C ILE A 127 -16.52 10.39 9.03
N LEU A 128 -16.06 10.11 7.80
CA LEU A 128 -16.55 8.96 7.03
C LEU A 128 -16.24 7.63 7.73
N ARG A 129 -15.07 7.51 8.38
CA ARG A 129 -14.71 6.32 9.16
C ARG A 129 -15.56 6.19 10.41
N LEU A 130 -15.82 7.30 11.11
CA LEU A 130 -16.72 7.34 12.26
C LEU A 130 -18.15 6.93 11.88
N ALA A 131 -18.65 7.42 10.74
CA ALA A 131 -19.94 7.01 10.19
C ALA A 131 -19.97 5.51 9.87
N TYR A 132 -18.91 4.97 9.27
CA TYR A 132 -18.79 3.53 9.01
C TYR A 132 -18.79 2.71 10.31
N ILE A 133 -17.97 3.05 11.30
CA ILE A 133 -17.90 2.26 12.55
C ILE A 133 -19.21 2.32 13.34
N ALA A 134 -20.00 3.39 13.21
CA ALA A 134 -21.32 3.51 13.83
C ALA A 134 -22.33 2.48 13.27
N THR A 135 -22.08 1.94 12.07
CA THR A 135 -22.89 0.86 11.48
C THR A 135 -22.48 -0.54 11.95
N LEU A 136 -21.34 -0.67 12.65
CA LEU A 136 -20.79 -1.96 13.04
C LEU A 136 -21.25 -2.37 14.45
N PRO A 137 -21.44 -3.68 14.71
CA PRO A 137 -21.75 -4.16 16.05
C PRO A 137 -20.60 -3.84 17.01
N PRO A 138 -20.85 -3.62 18.31
CA PRO A 138 -19.83 -3.26 19.29
C PRO A 138 -18.89 -4.43 19.67
N THR A 139 -19.00 -5.57 18.99
CA THR A 139 -18.21 -6.78 19.22
C THR A 139 -17.15 -6.99 18.13
N ASN A 140 -16.27 -7.97 18.36
CA ASN A 140 -15.27 -8.37 17.38
C ASN A 140 -15.94 -8.96 16.14
N ILE A 141 -15.52 -8.49 14.97
CA ILE A 141 -15.99 -9.00 13.69
C ILE A 141 -14.95 -9.99 13.20
N VAL A 142 -15.29 -11.27 13.23
CA VAL A 142 -14.40 -12.35 12.76
C VAL A 142 -14.86 -12.73 11.37
N THR A 143 -14.35 -12.02 10.36
CA THR A 143 -14.71 -12.30 8.97
C THR A 143 -13.88 -13.42 8.37
N PHE A 144 -12.55 -13.42 8.59
CA PHE A 144 -11.66 -14.40 7.92
C PHE A 144 -10.47 -14.88 8.75
N GLU A 145 -10.18 -14.27 9.91
CA GLU A 145 -8.95 -14.53 10.66
C GLU A 145 -9.14 -14.48 12.17
N ALA A 146 -8.37 -15.31 12.89
CA ALA A 146 -8.39 -15.40 14.36
C ALA A 146 -7.52 -14.33 15.05
N ASP A 147 -6.72 -13.57 14.29
CA ASP A 147 -5.81 -12.53 14.79
C ASP A 147 -6.54 -11.51 15.72
N PRO A 148 -7.71 -10.93 15.36
CA PRO A 148 -8.39 -9.95 16.22
C PRO A 148 -8.79 -10.49 17.60
N ILE A 149 -9.21 -11.76 17.65
CA ILE A 149 -9.56 -12.45 18.90
C ILE A 149 -8.33 -12.55 19.78
N THR A 150 -7.19 -12.91 19.18
CA THR A 150 -5.94 -13.12 19.91
C THR A 150 -5.38 -11.80 20.43
N TYR A 151 -5.41 -10.73 19.63
CA TYR A 151 -4.98 -9.40 20.09
C TYR A 151 -5.86 -8.86 21.23
N ASP A 152 -7.19 -9.02 21.13
CA ASP A 152 -8.12 -8.66 22.21
C ASP A 152 -7.86 -9.47 23.48
N GLN A 153 -7.61 -10.78 23.35
CA GLN A 153 -7.26 -11.65 24.47
C GLN A 153 -5.96 -11.19 25.16
N ILE A 154 -4.89 -10.97 24.39
CA ILE A 154 -3.59 -10.52 24.94
C ILE A 154 -3.76 -9.19 25.67
N ALA A 155 -4.52 -8.24 25.09
CA ALA A 155 -4.78 -6.94 25.72
C ALA A 155 -5.47 -7.08 27.08
N ARG A 156 -6.47 -7.97 27.19
CA ARG A 156 -7.16 -8.28 28.45
C ARG A 156 -6.24 -8.99 29.45
N ASN A 157 -5.37 -9.88 28.98
CA ASN A 157 -4.38 -10.57 29.81
C ASN A 157 -3.37 -9.60 30.42
N ILE A 158 -2.91 -8.61 29.64
CA ILE A 158 -2.04 -7.53 30.14
C ILE A 158 -2.72 -6.77 31.29
N LEU A 159 -3.97 -6.33 31.09
CA LEU A 159 -4.70 -5.55 32.11
C LEU A 159 -5.07 -6.34 33.36
N SER A 160 -5.19 -7.66 33.25
CA SER A 160 -5.47 -8.55 34.39
C SER A 160 -4.21 -9.03 35.11
N GLY A 161 -3.03 -8.50 34.77
CA GLY A 161 -1.77 -8.85 35.44
C GLY A 161 -1.17 -10.19 35.00
N ARG A 162 -1.73 -10.85 33.97
CA ARG A 162 -1.19 -12.09 33.39
C ARG A 162 -0.03 -11.87 32.41
N GLY A 163 0.40 -10.62 32.25
CA GLY A 163 1.46 -10.21 31.33
C GLY A 163 1.07 -10.36 29.86
N TYR A 164 2.07 -10.31 28.98
CA TYR A 164 1.89 -10.55 27.54
C TYR A 164 1.79 -12.06 27.29
N SER A 165 0.59 -12.58 27.49
CA SER A 165 0.24 -13.99 27.37
C SER A 165 -1.00 -14.17 26.52
N GLY A 166 -1.08 -15.29 25.80
CA GLY A 166 -2.24 -15.58 24.97
C GLY A 166 -1.98 -16.72 23.98
N ALA A 167 -3.03 -17.01 23.20
CA ALA A 167 -2.96 -17.99 22.14
C ALA A 167 -1.89 -17.64 21.09
N SER A 168 -1.34 -18.67 20.46
CA SER A 168 -0.45 -18.54 19.31
C SER A 168 -0.68 -19.74 18.40
N PHE A 169 0.12 -19.92 17.35
CA PHE A 169 0.07 -21.20 16.62
C PHE A 169 0.68 -22.36 17.43
N TYR A 170 1.42 -22.05 18.51
CA TYR A 170 1.98 -23.05 19.43
C TYR A 170 1.07 -23.35 20.62
N TYR A 171 0.21 -22.40 20.98
CA TYR A 171 -0.60 -22.46 22.19
C TYR A 171 -2.08 -22.33 21.85
N PRO A 172 -2.94 -23.24 22.34
CA PRO A 172 -4.35 -23.22 22.00
C PRO A 172 -5.04 -21.92 22.47
N PRO A 173 -6.19 -21.58 21.87
CA PRO A 173 -7.06 -20.51 22.37
C PRO A 173 -7.33 -20.64 23.87
N GLY A 174 -7.30 -19.52 24.60
CA GLY A 174 -7.49 -19.52 26.05
C GLY A 174 -6.24 -19.83 26.87
N SER A 175 -5.09 -20.09 26.25
CA SER A 175 -3.82 -20.22 26.97
C SER A 175 -3.37 -18.89 27.60
N ASP A 176 -2.79 -18.99 28.80
CA ASP A 176 -2.15 -17.89 29.52
C ASP A 176 -0.61 -18.00 29.49
N THR A 177 -0.07 -18.73 28.51
CA THR A 177 1.37 -18.87 28.33
C THR A 177 1.96 -17.55 27.86
N LEU A 178 3.05 -17.10 28.50
CA LEU A 178 3.82 -15.95 28.05
C LEU A 178 4.34 -16.22 26.64
N THR A 179 4.12 -15.27 25.73
CA THR A 179 4.45 -15.44 24.31
C THR A 179 5.18 -14.23 23.75
N SER A 180 5.94 -14.43 22.67
CA SER A 180 6.49 -13.38 21.80
C SER A 180 6.13 -13.60 20.33
N PHE A 181 5.09 -14.41 20.10
CA PHE A 181 4.65 -14.80 18.78
C PHE A 181 4.00 -13.65 17.99
N TRP A 182 3.32 -12.75 18.68
CA TRP A 182 2.64 -11.62 18.05
C TRP A 182 3.43 -10.34 18.24
N ASP A 183 3.54 -9.52 17.18
CA ASP A 183 4.17 -8.19 17.28
C ASP A 183 3.51 -7.36 18.40
N PRO A 184 4.29 -6.82 19.35
CA PRO A 184 3.78 -6.38 20.64
C PRO A 184 2.99 -5.07 20.61
N LEU A 185 3.27 -4.19 19.65
CA LEU A 185 2.75 -2.82 19.71
C LEU A 185 1.21 -2.79 19.69
N TYR A 186 0.59 -3.63 18.86
CA TYR A 186 -0.86 -3.56 18.69
C TYR A 186 -1.63 -4.07 19.92
N PRO A 187 -1.27 -5.21 20.54
CA PRO A 187 -1.87 -5.59 21.82
C PRO A 187 -1.65 -4.58 22.95
N TYR A 188 -0.47 -3.95 23.03
CA TYR A 188 -0.25 -2.85 24.00
C TYR A 188 -1.08 -1.61 23.68
N PHE A 189 -1.29 -1.29 22.40
CA PHE A 189 -2.18 -0.22 21.97
C PHE A 189 -3.62 -0.49 22.40
N LEU A 190 -4.12 -1.72 22.21
CA LEU A 190 -5.43 -2.14 22.71
C LEU A 190 -5.52 -2.05 24.23
N ALA A 191 -4.52 -2.59 24.95
CA ALA A 191 -4.48 -2.56 26.41
C ALA A 191 -4.51 -1.12 26.96
N THR A 192 -3.79 -0.19 26.31
CA THR A 192 -3.78 1.23 26.70
C THR A 192 -5.15 1.86 26.57
N ILE A 193 -5.87 1.58 25.48
CA ILE A 193 -7.24 2.09 25.28
C ILE A 193 -8.19 1.47 26.31
N TYR A 194 -8.06 0.16 26.53
CA TYR A 194 -8.89 -0.57 27.47
C TYR A 194 -8.65 -0.17 28.94
N ALA A 195 -7.45 0.28 29.29
CA ALA A 195 -7.15 0.83 30.61
C ALA A 195 -7.97 2.09 30.93
N VAL A 196 -8.30 2.89 29.90
CA VAL A 196 -9.02 4.17 30.06
C VAL A 196 -10.52 4.00 29.83
N ALA A 197 -10.92 3.29 28.77
CA ALA A 197 -12.31 3.18 28.34
C ALA A 197 -13.01 1.88 28.77
N GLY A 198 -12.31 1.02 29.51
CA GLY A 198 -12.69 -0.39 29.69
C GLY A 198 -12.52 -1.20 28.40
N PRO A 199 -12.77 -2.53 28.41
CA PRO A 199 -12.64 -3.41 27.24
C PRO A 199 -13.66 -3.13 26.11
N SER A 200 -13.55 -1.97 25.48
CA SER A 200 -14.50 -1.37 24.54
C SER A 200 -13.93 -1.33 23.12
N ILE A 201 -14.41 -2.24 22.27
CA ILE A 201 -14.08 -2.29 20.84
C ILE A 201 -14.49 -1.00 20.10
N PRO A 202 -15.65 -0.38 20.36
CA PRO A 202 -15.98 0.92 19.78
C PRO A 202 -14.93 2.00 20.09
N ALA A 203 -14.40 2.05 21.32
CA ALA A 203 -13.36 3.01 21.68
C ALA A 203 -12.10 2.82 20.84
N VAL A 204 -11.67 1.57 20.65
CA VAL A 204 -10.55 1.23 19.75
C VAL A 204 -10.80 1.73 18.34
N ARG A 205 -12.00 1.45 17.78
CA ARG A 205 -12.37 1.87 16.42
C ARG A 205 -12.41 3.39 16.25
N ILE A 206 -12.81 4.13 17.28
CA ILE A 206 -12.77 5.61 17.27
C ILE A 206 -11.31 6.10 17.17
N VAL A 207 -10.41 5.57 18.01
CA VAL A 207 -8.99 5.94 17.97
C VAL A 207 -8.37 5.56 16.62
N GLN A 208 -8.66 4.38 16.09
CA GLN A 208 -8.22 3.96 14.76
C GLN A 208 -8.74 4.88 13.64
N SER A 209 -9.97 5.41 13.77
CA SER A 209 -10.55 6.34 12.79
C SER A 209 -9.82 7.69 12.76
N ILE A 210 -9.35 8.15 13.92
CA ILE A 210 -8.52 9.35 14.02
C ILE A 210 -7.16 9.09 13.38
N ILE A 211 -6.50 7.96 13.70
CA ILE A 211 -5.22 7.56 13.09
C ILE A 211 -5.36 7.44 11.56
N GLY A 212 -6.47 6.88 11.08
CA GLY A 212 -6.78 6.77 9.66
C GLY A 212 -6.92 8.12 8.97
N GLY A 213 -7.56 9.11 9.61
CA GLY A 213 -7.62 10.47 9.09
C GLY A 213 -6.26 11.17 9.09
N VAL A 214 -5.49 11.05 10.17
CA VAL A 214 -4.11 11.55 10.23
C VAL A 214 -3.25 10.95 9.11
N SER A 215 -3.42 9.65 8.83
CA SER A 215 -2.73 8.95 7.74
C SER A 215 -3.02 9.58 6.37
N VAL A 216 -4.26 10.05 6.12
CA VAL A 216 -4.60 10.79 4.89
C VAL A 216 -3.82 12.11 4.80
N GLY A 217 -3.66 12.82 5.91
CA GLY A 217 -2.85 14.05 5.96
C GLY A 217 -1.37 13.78 5.72
N LEU A 218 -0.84 12.67 6.25
CA LEU A 218 0.54 12.24 5.99
C LEU A 218 0.75 11.86 4.52
N ILE A 219 -0.23 11.21 3.88
CA ILE A 219 -0.22 10.94 2.43
C ILE A 219 -0.15 12.25 1.63
N ALA A 220 -0.98 13.24 2.00
CA ALA A 220 -0.93 14.57 1.38
C ALA A 220 0.44 15.23 1.53
N HIS A 221 1.01 15.18 2.74
CA HIS A 221 2.30 15.75 3.06
C HIS A 221 3.43 15.11 2.24
N VAL A 222 3.55 13.78 2.27
CA VAL A 222 4.59 13.04 1.53
C VAL A 222 4.44 13.26 0.02
N GLY A 223 3.22 13.18 -0.51
CA GLY A 223 2.94 13.44 -1.93
C GLY A 223 3.29 14.87 -2.36
N THR A 224 3.03 15.86 -1.50
CA THR A 224 3.39 17.27 -1.77
C THR A 224 4.89 17.49 -1.77
N ARG A 225 5.62 16.87 -0.82
CA ARG A 225 7.07 17.03 -0.68
C ARG A 225 7.87 16.33 -1.78
N LEU A 226 7.44 15.15 -2.24
CA LEU A 226 8.16 14.40 -3.28
C LEU A 226 7.74 14.78 -4.70
N GLY A 227 6.46 15.12 -4.89
CA GLY A 227 5.89 15.55 -6.15
C GLY A 227 5.65 17.06 -6.16
N ARG A 228 4.37 17.43 -6.18
CA ARG A 228 3.87 18.81 -6.05
C ARG A 228 2.58 18.79 -5.24
N THR A 229 2.02 19.95 -4.92
CA THR A 229 0.74 20.07 -4.21
C THR A 229 -0.39 19.27 -4.88
N GLY A 230 -0.43 19.20 -6.22
CA GLY A 230 -1.39 18.36 -6.95
C GLY A 230 -1.25 16.87 -6.64
N THR A 231 -0.03 16.36 -6.46
CA THR A 231 0.23 14.96 -6.11
C THR A 231 -0.30 14.65 -4.72
N GLY A 232 -0.02 15.52 -3.74
CA GLY A 232 -0.53 15.37 -2.38
C GLY A 232 -2.06 15.43 -2.32
N LEU A 233 -2.67 16.36 -3.06
CA LEU A 233 -4.13 16.51 -3.12
C LEU A 233 -4.82 15.27 -3.71
N ILE A 234 -4.35 14.78 -4.87
CA ILE A 234 -4.96 13.62 -5.53
C ILE A 234 -4.75 12.34 -4.71
N ALA A 235 -3.53 12.12 -4.18
CA ALA A 235 -3.23 10.95 -3.37
C ALA A 235 -4.09 10.89 -2.09
N SER A 236 -4.22 12.01 -1.39
CA SER A 236 -5.07 12.10 -0.19
C SER A 236 -6.55 12.02 -0.51
N ALA A 237 -7.01 12.57 -1.64
CA ALA A 237 -8.40 12.43 -2.07
C ALA A 237 -8.75 10.96 -2.35
N TRP A 238 -7.89 10.22 -3.05
CA TRP A 238 -8.08 8.78 -3.24
C TRP A 238 -8.03 8.02 -1.93
N ALA A 239 -7.04 8.29 -1.06
CA ALA A 239 -6.93 7.65 0.24
C ALA A 239 -8.14 7.93 1.16
N THR A 240 -8.77 9.10 1.00
CA THR A 240 -9.98 9.48 1.75
C THR A 240 -11.13 8.54 1.46
N ILE A 241 -11.30 8.11 0.20
CA ILE A 241 -12.42 7.27 -0.25
C ILE A 241 -12.02 5.81 -0.51
N TYR A 242 -10.79 5.42 -0.18
CA TYR A 242 -10.24 4.12 -0.52
C TYR A 242 -10.87 2.98 0.33
N PRO A 243 -11.66 2.06 -0.26
CA PRO A 243 -12.53 1.14 0.49
C PRO A 243 -11.80 0.27 1.52
N PHE A 244 -10.58 -0.19 1.22
CA PHE A 244 -9.81 -1.03 2.15
C PHE A 244 -9.41 -0.27 3.41
N PHE A 245 -9.04 1.02 3.30
CA PHE A 245 -8.71 1.82 4.48
C PHE A 245 -9.92 2.03 5.39
N PHE A 246 -11.14 2.06 4.85
CA PHE A 246 -12.36 2.05 5.66
C PHE A 246 -12.57 0.73 6.36
N TYR A 247 -12.61 -0.36 5.60
CA TYR A 247 -12.93 -1.69 6.11
C TYR A 247 -12.02 -2.08 7.28
N TYR A 248 -10.71 -1.88 7.15
CA TYR A 248 -9.75 -2.26 8.20
C TYR A 248 -9.73 -1.30 9.39
N THR A 249 -10.28 -0.09 9.28
CA THR A 249 -10.49 0.79 10.44
C THR A 249 -11.50 0.16 11.43
N GLY A 250 -12.44 -0.64 10.93
CA GLY A 250 -13.42 -1.38 11.74
C GLY A 250 -12.90 -2.69 12.34
N GLN A 251 -11.70 -3.14 11.95
CA GLN A 251 -11.12 -4.41 12.40
C GLN A 251 -10.11 -4.17 13.53
N LEU A 252 -10.02 -5.12 14.46
CA LEU A 252 -8.98 -5.12 15.50
C LEU A 252 -7.70 -5.75 14.94
N LEU A 253 -7.03 -5.03 14.04
CA LEU A 253 -5.83 -5.49 13.38
C LEU A 253 -4.75 -4.41 13.30
N THR A 254 -3.52 -4.84 13.03
CA THR A 254 -2.32 -4.00 13.09
C THR A 254 -2.25 -2.94 11.99
N GLU A 255 -2.99 -3.08 10.88
CA GLU A 255 -2.76 -2.30 9.66
C GLU A 255 -2.99 -0.81 9.85
N THR A 256 -4.07 -0.40 10.52
CA THR A 256 -4.39 1.04 10.67
C THR A 256 -3.32 1.77 11.47
N LEU A 257 -2.90 1.19 12.59
CA LEU A 257 -1.83 1.74 13.43
C LEU A 257 -0.49 1.73 12.71
N TYR A 258 -0.13 0.61 12.08
CA TYR A 258 1.13 0.44 11.38
C TYR A 258 1.25 1.40 10.18
N ILE A 259 0.20 1.56 9.38
CA ILE A 259 0.17 2.51 8.24
C ILE A 259 0.43 3.94 8.73
N GLY A 260 -0.23 4.36 9.81
CA GLY A 260 0.01 5.68 10.39
C GLY A 260 1.47 5.87 10.82
N LEU A 261 2.06 4.87 11.49
CA LEU A 261 3.44 4.94 11.98
C LEU A 261 4.48 4.91 10.85
N ILE A 262 4.29 4.07 9.83
CA ILE A 262 5.26 4.00 8.72
C ILE A 262 5.18 5.25 7.82
N LEU A 263 3.98 5.81 7.61
CA LEU A 263 3.82 7.11 6.95
C LEU A 263 4.47 8.24 7.76
N THR A 264 4.32 8.22 9.09
CA THR A 264 4.98 9.16 10.00
C THR A 264 6.49 9.04 9.90
N THR A 265 7.01 7.81 9.88
CA THR A 265 8.44 7.52 9.72
C THR A 265 8.96 8.14 8.43
N VAL A 266 8.29 7.91 7.30
CA VAL A 266 8.68 8.50 6.00
C VAL A 266 8.57 10.03 6.01
N ALA A 267 7.50 10.60 6.56
CA ALA A 267 7.34 12.06 6.64
C ALA A 267 8.45 12.71 7.48
N LEU A 268 8.78 12.14 8.65
CA LEU A 268 9.85 12.62 9.51
C LEU A 268 11.22 12.51 8.86
N GLY A 269 11.48 11.45 8.09
CA GLY A 269 12.74 11.32 7.35
C GLY A 269 12.88 12.34 6.23
N ILE A 270 11.77 12.69 5.55
CA ILE A 270 11.74 13.82 4.62
C ILE A 270 12.09 15.12 5.36
N GLU A 271 11.45 15.43 6.48
CA GLU A 271 11.77 16.64 7.25
C GLU A 271 13.20 16.65 7.79
N ALA A 272 13.73 15.50 8.22
CA ALA A 272 15.10 15.37 8.70
C ALA A 272 16.12 15.81 7.64
N ILE A 273 15.91 15.43 6.38
CA ILE A 273 16.77 15.85 5.25
C ILE A 273 16.67 17.36 5.01
N HIS A 274 15.47 17.93 5.08
CA HIS A 274 15.23 19.34 4.75
C HIS A 274 15.68 20.29 5.85
N ARG A 275 15.35 19.98 7.11
CA ARG A 275 15.57 20.83 8.28
C ARG A 275 16.98 20.67 8.88
N ARG A 276 17.67 19.56 8.56
CA ARG A 276 19.06 19.27 8.94
C ARG A 276 19.36 19.39 10.45
N HIS A 277 18.39 19.05 11.29
CA HIS A 277 18.49 19.14 12.74
C HIS A 277 18.37 17.76 13.40
N ALA A 278 19.22 17.45 14.38
CA ALA A 278 19.31 16.13 15.02
C ALA A 278 18.00 15.69 15.69
N GLY A 279 17.19 16.63 16.19
CA GLY A 279 15.88 16.32 16.76
C GLY A 279 14.92 15.61 15.79
N TRP A 280 15.04 15.85 14.48
CA TRP A 280 14.25 15.11 13.49
C TRP A 280 14.71 13.66 13.33
N PHE A 281 16.00 13.39 13.51
CA PHE A 281 16.54 12.03 13.52
C PHE A 281 16.11 11.26 14.78
N VAL A 282 16.01 11.95 15.92
CA VAL A 282 15.42 11.36 17.15
C VAL A 282 13.95 10.99 16.90
N ALA A 283 13.14 11.93 16.39
CA ALA A 283 11.73 11.66 16.09
C ALA A 283 11.56 10.54 15.05
N LEU A 284 12.36 10.55 13.99
CA LEU A 284 12.41 9.50 12.97
C LEU A 284 12.72 8.14 13.58
N GLY A 285 13.75 8.07 14.43
CA GLY A 285 14.16 6.86 15.13
C GLY A 285 13.04 6.31 16.00
N ILE A 286 12.44 7.13 16.87
CA ILE A 286 11.33 6.74 17.75
C ILE A 286 10.14 6.23 16.94
N ALA A 287 9.72 6.97 15.90
CA ALA A 287 8.58 6.58 15.07
C ALA A 287 8.83 5.25 14.33
N GLY A 288 10.03 5.06 13.77
CA GLY A 288 10.40 3.83 13.10
C GLY A 288 10.61 2.65 14.06
N GLY A 289 11.08 2.90 15.27
CA GLY A 289 11.17 1.90 16.34
C GLY A 289 9.79 1.42 16.79
N LEU A 290 8.82 2.33 16.96
CA LEU A 290 7.42 1.96 17.18
C LEU A 290 6.85 1.17 15.99
N ALA A 291 7.07 1.64 14.75
CA ALA A 291 6.63 0.90 13.56
C ALA A 291 7.20 -0.53 13.52
N SER A 292 8.44 -0.72 13.96
CA SER A 292 9.12 -2.02 14.04
C SER A 292 8.49 -2.98 15.05
N LEU A 293 7.94 -2.44 16.15
CA LEU A 293 7.16 -3.22 17.11
C LEU A 293 5.74 -3.51 16.65
N GLY A 294 5.23 -2.78 15.64
CA GLY A 294 3.97 -3.08 14.99
C GLY A 294 4.11 -4.17 13.94
N ARG A 295 5.22 -4.16 13.18
CA ARG A 295 5.61 -5.21 12.25
C ARG A 295 7.13 -5.26 12.10
N ALA A 296 7.71 -6.44 12.26
CA ALA A 296 9.17 -6.63 12.15
C ALA A 296 9.82 -6.12 10.85
N GLU A 297 9.08 -6.06 9.75
CA GLU A 297 9.59 -5.56 8.46
C GLU A 297 9.98 -4.07 8.47
N ALA A 298 9.36 -3.26 9.33
CA ALA A 298 9.76 -1.86 9.48
C ALA A 298 11.14 -1.70 10.12
N PHE A 299 11.68 -2.72 10.80
CA PHE A 299 12.99 -2.66 11.46
C PHE A 299 14.12 -2.43 10.45
N ALA A 300 14.23 -3.33 9.46
CA ALA A 300 15.26 -3.24 8.44
C ALA A 300 15.09 -1.98 7.57
N PHE A 301 13.85 -1.63 7.23
CA PHE A 301 13.56 -0.40 6.49
C PHE A 301 14.00 0.85 7.27
N THR A 302 13.66 0.96 8.56
CA THR A 302 13.98 2.13 9.38
C THR A 302 15.48 2.32 9.50
N ILE A 303 16.24 1.24 9.74
CA ILE A 303 17.71 1.30 9.82
C ILE A 303 18.29 1.90 8.54
N ALA A 304 17.92 1.33 7.39
CA ALA A 304 18.38 1.79 6.08
C ALA A 304 17.92 3.22 5.79
N TYR A 305 16.69 3.57 6.19
CA TYR A 305 16.10 4.87 5.92
C TYR A 305 16.74 5.99 6.76
N VAL A 306 17.02 5.76 8.04
CA VAL A 306 17.81 6.67 8.89
C VAL A 306 19.17 6.94 8.28
N ALA A 307 19.88 5.88 7.87
CA ALA A 307 21.20 6.00 7.23
C ALA A 307 21.11 6.81 5.93
N TRP A 308 20.12 6.51 5.10
CA TRP A 308 19.85 7.25 3.88
C TRP A 308 19.60 8.73 4.14
N CYS A 309 18.72 9.08 5.07
CA CYS A 309 18.42 10.47 5.42
C CYS A 309 19.64 11.21 5.96
N ALA A 310 20.46 10.56 6.79
CA ALA A 310 21.66 11.17 7.37
C ALA A 310 22.69 11.53 6.28
N THR A 311 22.96 10.61 5.36
CA THR A 311 23.90 10.86 4.25
C THR A 311 23.41 12.01 3.35
N ARG A 312 22.09 12.13 3.16
CA ARG A 312 21.47 13.20 2.34
C ARG A 312 21.46 14.56 3.01
N SER A 313 21.20 14.59 4.32
CA SER A 313 21.27 15.81 5.11
C SER A 313 22.69 16.40 5.09
N ALA A 314 23.72 15.55 5.11
CA ALA A 314 25.12 15.97 5.14
C ALA A 314 25.71 16.34 3.75
N SER A 315 25.13 15.85 2.66
CA SER A 315 25.67 16.05 1.29
C SER A 315 25.31 17.39 0.67
N GLN A 316 24.32 18.12 1.21
CA GLN A 316 23.93 19.41 0.64
C GLN A 316 24.81 20.53 1.25
N PRO A 317 25.52 21.33 0.44
CA PRO A 317 26.33 22.42 0.96
C PRO A 317 25.46 23.35 1.81
N ALA A 318 25.99 23.79 2.95
CA ALA A 318 25.43 24.93 3.65
C ALA A 318 25.58 26.10 2.69
N SER A 319 24.47 26.62 2.15
CA SER A 319 24.49 27.90 1.45
C SER A 319 25.18 28.90 2.39
N MET A 320 26.24 29.54 1.90
CA MET A 320 26.90 30.66 2.55
C MET A 320 25.84 31.56 3.15
N GLY A 321 25.96 31.82 4.45
CA GLY A 321 25.12 32.76 5.14
C GLY A 321 25.15 34.09 4.42
N SER A 322 23.96 34.64 4.21
CA SER A 322 23.70 36.06 4.07
C SER A 322 24.53 36.86 5.08
N GLY A 323 25.42 37.71 4.58
CA GLY A 323 26.26 38.59 5.39
C GLY A 323 27.43 39.07 4.54
N ASP A 324 27.18 40.13 3.76
CA ASP A 324 28.12 41.15 3.26
C ASP A 324 27.60 41.72 1.93
N ALA A 325 26.43 42.35 2.03
CA ALA A 325 26.03 43.41 1.14
C ALA A 325 26.34 44.71 1.87
N ASP A 326 27.61 45.14 1.85
CA ASP A 326 28.02 46.53 2.06
C ASP A 326 29.52 46.69 1.75
N ALA A 327 29.81 47.05 0.51
CA ALA A 327 30.98 47.84 0.15
C ALA A 327 30.76 48.44 -1.25
N GLY A 328 29.93 49.48 -1.30
CA GLY A 328 29.98 50.43 -2.40
C GLY A 328 31.37 51.06 -2.46
N GLY A 329 32.03 50.96 -3.61
CA GLY A 329 33.40 51.41 -3.79
C GLY A 329 33.72 51.68 -5.25
N ASN A 330 33.10 52.74 -5.76
CA ASN A 330 33.41 53.45 -7.00
C ASN A 330 34.91 53.40 -7.37
N ARG A 331 35.27 52.87 -8.55
CA ARG A 331 36.53 53.18 -9.26
C ARG A 331 36.39 52.92 -10.76
N SER A 332 36.68 53.98 -11.51
CA SER A 332 36.65 54.22 -12.95
C SER A 332 37.55 53.30 -13.81
N PRO A 333 37.28 53.18 -15.13
CA PRO A 333 38.18 52.53 -16.07
C PRO A 333 39.31 53.48 -16.47
N ARG A 334 40.56 53.00 -16.48
CA ARG A 334 41.68 53.67 -17.16
C ARG A 334 42.31 52.71 -18.15
N GLU A 335 42.27 53.11 -19.41
CA GLU A 335 43.15 52.67 -20.49
C GLU A 335 44.62 52.97 -20.15
N GLY A 336 45.52 52.14 -20.66
CA GLY A 336 46.96 52.32 -20.55
C GLY A 336 47.72 51.19 -21.26
N GLN A 337 48.22 51.54 -22.44
CA GLN A 337 49.05 50.77 -23.37
C GLN A 337 50.39 50.27 -22.81
N ASP A 338 50.92 49.28 -23.53
CA ASP A 338 52.33 49.06 -23.91
C ASP A 338 53.24 48.01 -23.25
N SER A 339 53.75 47.17 -24.16
CA SER A 339 55.14 46.73 -24.36
C SER A 339 55.63 45.39 -23.77
N SER A 340 55.83 44.45 -24.71
CA SER A 340 57.00 43.58 -24.93
C SER A 340 57.84 43.08 -23.74
N SER A 341 58.00 41.76 -23.64
CA SER A 341 59.31 41.11 -23.83
C SER A 341 59.21 39.59 -23.80
N TRP A 342 59.97 38.97 -24.69
CA TRP A 342 60.18 37.53 -24.81
C TRP A 342 61.27 37.07 -23.82
N GLY A 343 61.03 35.91 -23.18
CA GLY A 343 62.05 34.98 -22.69
C GLY A 343 62.51 35.15 -21.24
N ASP A 344 62.19 34.18 -20.37
CA ASP A 344 63.18 33.21 -19.89
C ASP A 344 62.52 32.04 -19.13
N ARG A 345 63.31 30.98 -19.01
CA ARG A 345 63.03 29.60 -18.63
C ARG A 345 62.58 29.39 -17.19
N GLY A 346 61.85 28.29 -17.00
CA GLY A 346 62.11 27.35 -15.91
C GLY A 346 61.54 27.69 -14.54
N ARG A 347 60.25 27.39 -14.31
CA ARG A 347 59.80 26.99 -12.98
C ARG A 347 58.75 25.89 -13.08
N ILE A 348 59.19 24.67 -12.82
CA ILE A 348 58.32 23.53 -12.51
C ILE A 348 57.48 23.96 -11.30
N SER A 349 56.21 24.26 -11.52
CA SER A 349 55.25 24.44 -10.45
C SER A 349 55.05 23.09 -9.77
N ASN A 350 55.57 22.94 -8.55
CA ASN A 350 55.24 21.82 -7.68
C ASN A 350 53.71 21.63 -7.66
N PRO A 351 53.18 20.42 -7.90
CA PRO A 351 51.78 20.17 -7.64
C PRO A 351 51.58 20.36 -6.13
N THR A 352 50.69 21.28 -5.77
CA THR A 352 50.22 21.45 -4.40
C THR A 352 49.77 20.09 -3.86
N PRO A 353 50.13 19.72 -2.62
CA PRO A 353 49.64 18.48 -2.04
C PRO A 353 48.12 18.55 -1.97
N ARG A 354 47.45 17.64 -2.70
CA ARG A 354 46.02 17.40 -2.56
C ARG A 354 45.76 17.03 -1.10
N HIS A 355 45.32 17.99 -0.29
CA HIS A 355 44.81 17.70 1.05
C HIS A 355 43.74 16.60 0.95
N PRO A 356 43.73 15.60 1.84
CA PRO A 356 42.75 14.51 1.79
C PRO A 356 41.36 15.07 2.08
N MET A 357 40.61 15.35 1.01
CA MET A 357 39.26 15.94 1.06
C MET A 357 38.18 14.94 1.51
N SER A 358 38.55 13.70 1.89
CA SER A 358 37.60 12.60 2.11
C SER A 358 37.20 12.34 3.57
N ILE A 359 37.95 12.83 4.57
CA ILE A 359 37.70 12.46 5.98
C ILE A 359 36.68 13.37 6.67
N ARG A 360 36.64 14.67 6.33
CA ARG A 360 35.72 15.63 6.99
C ARG A 360 34.25 15.43 6.58
N PHE A 361 33.97 14.94 5.38
CA PHE A 361 32.59 14.69 4.92
C PHE A 361 31.96 13.44 5.53
N ALA A 362 32.74 12.37 5.74
CA ALA A 362 32.28 11.17 6.44
C ALA A 362 31.85 11.46 7.89
N SER A 363 32.51 12.42 8.55
CA SER A 363 32.29 12.73 9.97
C SER A 363 30.92 13.31 10.32
N ARG A 364 30.20 13.94 9.38
CA ARG A 364 28.99 14.72 9.70
C ARG A 364 27.69 13.91 9.76
N TRP A 365 27.60 12.79 9.05
CA TRP A 365 26.39 11.96 9.02
C TRP A 365 26.43 10.82 10.04
N VAL A 366 27.61 10.34 10.44
CA VAL A 366 27.75 9.27 11.47
C VAL A 366 27.02 9.61 12.78
N PRO A 367 27.14 10.84 13.34
CA PRO A 367 26.39 11.20 14.55
C PRO A 367 24.86 11.18 14.34
N LEU A 368 24.38 11.59 13.17
CA LEU A 368 22.94 11.57 12.86
C LEU A 368 22.40 10.15 12.73
N ILE A 369 23.19 9.24 12.13
CA ILE A 369 22.87 7.81 12.09
C ILE A 369 22.80 7.25 13.51
N ALA A 370 23.85 7.48 14.31
CA ALA A 370 23.93 6.99 15.67
C ALA A 370 22.74 7.48 16.51
N VAL A 371 22.43 8.78 16.46
CA VAL A 371 21.28 9.37 17.16
C VAL A 371 19.97 8.74 16.70
N GLY A 372 19.75 8.57 15.40
CA GLY A 372 18.53 7.96 14.87
C GLY A 372 18.38 6.49 15.28
N TRP A 373 19.44 5.70 15.24
CA TRP A 373 19.41 4.29 15.64
C TRP A 373 19.29 4.11 17.16
N LEU A 374 19.95 4.95 17.96
CA LEU A 374 19.78 4.96 19.42
C LEU A 374 18.34 5.33 19.78
N ALA A 375 17.77 6.34 19.12
CA ALA A 375 16.38 6.72 19.32
C ALA A 375 15.39 5.63 18.88
N MET A 376 15.71 4.86 17.83
CA MET A 376 14.95 3.68 17.42
C MET A 376 15.02 2.54 18.45
N ALA A 377 16.15 2.39 19.15
CA ALA A 377 16.29 1.37 20.19
C ALA A 377 15.43 1.66 21.43
N VAL A 378 15.13 2.93 21.74
CA VAL A 378 14.33 3.33 22.92
C VAL A 378 12.98 2.62 23.02
N PRO A 379 12.08 2.66 22.01
CA PRO A 379 10.81 1.95 22.09
C PRO A 379 10.99 0.42 22.06
N ILE A 380 12.03 -0.10 21.39
CA ILE A 380 12.27 -1.55 21.25
C ILE A 380 12.84 -2.17 22.54
N ALA A 381 13.64 -1.41 23.29
CA ALA A 381 14.37 -1.91 24.44
C ALA A 381 13.48 -2.54 25.53
N PRO A 382 12.36 -1.94 25.96
CA PRO A 382 11.47 -2.57 26.96
C PRO A 382 10.97 -3.95 26.53
N TRP A 383 10.65 -4.12 25.25
CA TRP A 383 10.22 -5.41 24.72
C TRP A 383 11.36 -6.42 24.68
N ALA A 384 12.54 -6.01 24.22
CA ALA A 384 13.72 -6.85 24.20
C ALA A 384 14.14 -7.30 25.61
N ILE A 385 14.11 -6.39 26.59
CA ILE A 385 14.40 -6.66 28.00
C ILE A 385 13.37 -7.65 28.57
N ARG A 386 12.07 -7.41 28.35
CA ARG A 386 11.02 -8.33 28.78
C ARG A 386 11.26 -9.74 28.23
N ASN A 387 11.62 -9.84 26.95
CA ASN A 387 11.84 -11.13 26.31
C ASN A 387 13.11 -11.82 26.83
N TYR A 388 14.16 -11.06 27.12
CA TYR A 388 15.35 -11.58 27.77
C TYR A 388 15.02 -12.15 29.16
N LEU A 389 14.24 -11.43 29.97
CA LEU A 389 13.82 -11.90 31.29
C LEU A 389 12.86 -13.10 31.23
N THR A 390 12.08 -13.23 30.16
CA THR A 390 11.07 -14.31 30.02
C THR A 390 11.63 -15.58 29.40
N PHE A 391 12.52 -15.42 28.41
CA PHE A 391 12.96 -16.52 27.55
C PHE A 391 14.48 -16.68 27.47
N ASP A 392 15.25 -15.88 28.21
CA ASP A 392 16.72 -15.78 28.13
C ASP A 392 17.22 -15.47 26.70
N ARG A 393 16.41 -14.73 25.92
CA ARG A 393 16.70 -14.36 24.52
C ARG A 393 16.28 -12.92 24.23
N PRO A 394 17.15 -12.09 23.63
CA PRO A 394 16.83 -10.69 23.31
C PRO A 394 16.00 -10.58 22.01
N ILE A 395 14.75 -11.07 22.05
CA ILE A 395 13.83 -11.01 20.90
C ILE A 395 13.39 -9.56 20.70
N LEU A 396 13.79 -8.95 19.58
CA LEU A 396 13.54 -7.53 19.31
C LEU A 396 12.13 -7.23 18.79
N THR A 397 11.49 -8.21 18.14
CA THR A 397 10.17 -8.04 17.52
C THR A 397 9.27 -9.24 17.78
N THR A 398 9.40 -10.32 17.01
CA THR A 398 8.52 -11.50 17.09
C THR A 398 9.26 -12.79 16.72
N THR A 399 8.80 -13.91 17.27
CA THR A 399 9.24 -15.29 16.92
C THR A 399 8.51 -15.85 15.69
N LYS A 400 7.54 -15.12 15.13
CA LYS A 400 6.62 -15.58 14.06
C LYS A 400 7.30 -16.00 12.75
N LEU A 401 8.49 -15.50 12.47
CA LEU A 401 9.20 -15.80 11.22
C LEU A 401 9.46 -17.30 11.05
N GLY A 402 9.87 -17.99 12.12
CA GLY A 402 10.17 -19.42 12.07
C GLY A 402 8.97 -20.27 11.67
N TYR A 403 7.82 -20.01 12.28
CA TYR A 403 6.55 -20.66 11.89
C TYR A 403 6.20 -20.39 10.43
N ASN A 404 6.30 -19.14 9.97
CA ASN A 404 5.91 -18.79 8.61
C ASN A 404 6.80 -19.47 7.57
N LEU A 405 8.12 -19.48 7.76
CA LEU A 405 9.04 -20.15 6.84
C LEU A 405 8.77 -21.66 6.79
N TYR A 406 8.61 -22.31 7.95
CA TYR A 406 8.25 -23.72 8.00
C TYR A 406 6.93 -24.01 7.27
N LYS A 407 5.86 -23.30 7.61
CA LYS A 407 4.52 -23.55 7.04
C LYS A 407 4.50 -23.36 5.54
N TYR A 408 5.01 -22.22 5.06
CA TYR A 408 4.81 -21.79 3.67
C TYR A 408 5.84 -22.38 2.70
N TYR A 409 6.78 -23.19 3.19
CA TYR A 409 7.67 -24.03 2.38
C TYR A 409 7.56 -25.52 2.71
N HIS A 410 6.65 -25.91 3.62
CA HIS A 410 6.40 -27.31 3.97
C HIS A 410 6.09 -28.15 2.71
N PRO A 411 6.51 -29.43 2.62
CA PRO A 411 6.26 -30.29 1.46
C PRO A 411 4.78 -30.42 1.07
N LEU A 412 3.86 -30.30 2.05
CA LEU A 412 2.42 -30.33 1.83
C LEU A 412 1.84 -28.98 1.32
N MET A 413 2.57 -27.88 1.44
CA MET A 413 2.08 -26.56 1.03
C MET A 413 1.95 -26.46 -0.49
N THR A 414 0.88 -25.81 -0.94
CA THR A 414 0.62 -25.50 -2.34
C THR A 414 0.98 -24.06 -2.67
N ALA A 415 1.28 -23.80 -3.94
CA ALA A 415 1.70 -22.47 -4.42
C ALA A 415 0.61 -21.39 -4.24
N ASP A 416 -0.66 -21.78 -4.23
CA ASP A 416 -1.83 -20.92 -4.01
C ASP A 416 -2.17 -20.69 -2.53
N GLN A 417 -1.38 -21.26 -1.61
CA GLN A 417 -1.53 -21.15 -0.16
C GLN A 417 -2.91 -21.60 0.37
N THR A 418 -3.57 -22.55 -0.30
CA THR A 418 -4.89 -23.08 0.10
C THR A 418 -4.83 -24.03 1.29
N VAL A 419 -3.66 -24.64 1.54
CA VAL A 419 -3.43 -25.52 2.70
C VAL A 419 -3.44 -24.70 3.99
N ARG A 420 -4.49 -24.88 4.80
CA ARG A 420 -4.71 -24.10 6.04
C ARG A 420 -3.77 -24.49 7.17
N THR A 421 -3.48 -25.79 7.31
CA THR A 421 -2.71 -26.37 8.41
C THR A 421 -1.67 -27.35 7.88
N VAL A 422 -0.50 -27.37 8.50
CA VAL A 422 0.56 -28.36 8.29
C VAL A 422 0.84 -29.03 9.65
N PRO A 423 1.26 -30.31 9.67
CA PRO A 423 1.67 -30.94 10.91
C PRO A 423 2.82 -30.17 11.55
N PHE A 424 2.85 -30.09 12.87
CA PHE A 424 3.98 -29.50 13.58
C PHE A 424 5.09 -30.55 13.79
N PRO A 425 6.36 -30.12 13.86
CA PRO A 425 7.43 -30.97 14.39
C PRO A 425 7.13 -31.38 15.83
N ASP A 426 7.72 -32.48 16.28
CA ASP A 426 7.74 -32.79 17.70
C ASP A 426 8.60 -31.75 18.43
N PHE A 427 7.96 -30.98 19.31
CA PHE A 427 8.60 -29.92 20.07
C PHE A 427 9.13 -30.39 21.43
N GLY A 428 8.75 -31.58 21.90
CA GLY A 428 9.05 -32.02 23.26
C GLY A 428 8.81 -30.92 24.30
N THR A 429 9.86 -30.58 25.06
CA THR A 429 9.84 -29.54 26.10
C THR A 429 10.41 -28.20 25.66
N MET A 430 10.60 -27.97 24.35
CA MET A 430 11.19 -26.74 23.83
C MET A 430 10.35 -25.50 24.18
N SER A 431 11.04 -24.42 24.52
CA SER A 431 10.49 -23.08 24.69
C SER A 431 10.04 -22.45 23.35
N GLU A 432 9.24 -21.38 23.38
CA GLU A 432 8.78 -20.71 22.16
C GLU A 432 9.91 -20.31 21.20
N PRO A 433 11.02 -19.69 21.66
CA PRO A 433 12.10 -19.30 20.76
C PRO A 433 12.82 -20.50 20.16
N GLU A 434 13.00 -21.59 20.93
CA GLU A 434 13.60 -22.83 20.43
C GLU A 434 12.73 -23.48 19.35
N ARG A 435 11.40 -23.48 19.54
CA ARG A 435 10.45 -23.94 18.51
C ARG A 435 10.56 -23.09 17.25
N ALA A 436 10.66 -21.77 17.40
CA ALA A 436 10.82 -20.86 16.27
C ALA A 436 12.13 -21.11 15.52
N ASP A 437 13.26 -21.28 16.23
CA ASP A 437 14.57 -21.58 15.65
C ASP A 437 14.56 -22.93 14.91
N LEU A 438 13.98 -23.97 15.50
CA LEU A 438 13.83 -25.28 14.86
C LEU A 438 13.02 -25.17 13.56
N MET A 439 11.86 -24.54 13.62
CA MET A 439 10.99 -24.36 12.46
C MET A 439 11.65 -23.51 11.38
N GLN A 440 12.37 -22.46 11.77
CA GLN A 440 13.14 -21.65 10.83
C GLN A 440 14.20 -22.48 10.11
N ARG A 441 14.96 -23.30 10.85
CA ARG A 441 15.98 -24.20 10.27
C ARG A 441 15.37 -25.20 9.30
N ILE A 442 14.26 -25.85 9.68
CA ILE A 442 13.57 -26.81 8.81
C ILE A 442 12.99 -26.11 7.57
N GLY A 443 12.34 -24.95 7.74
CA GLY A 443 11.77 -24.17 6.65
C GLY A 443 12.83 -23.72 5.63
N ILE A 444 13.98 -23.25 6.11
CA ILE A 444 15.13 -22.94 5.25
C ILE A 444 15.68 -24.22 4.59
N GLY A 445 15.70 -25.35 5.30
CA GLY A 445 16.02 -26.66 4.74
C GLY A 445 15.16 -26.99 3.52
N TYR A 446 13.83 -26.92 3.65
CA TYR A 446 12.92 -27.13 2.52
C TYR A 446 13.19 -26.16 1.36
N MET A 447 13.56 -24.91 1.66
CA MET A 447 13.89 -23.94 0.61
C MET A 447 15.16 -24.31 -0.17
N LEU A 448 16.16 -24.86 0.51
CA LEU A 448 17.45 -25.25 -0.06
C LEU A 448 17.40 -26.62 -0.76
N GLU A 449 16.56 -27.54 -0.29
CA GLU A 449 16.35 -28.86 -0.90
C GLU A 449 15.74 -28.76 -2.30
N ASP A 450 14.81 -27.82 -2.52
CA ASP A 450 14.20 -27.57 -3.82
C ASP A 450 14.14 -26.07 -4.15
N PRO A 451 15.26 -25.50 -4.68
CA PRO A 451 15.32 -24.08 -5.04
C PRO A 451 14.34 -23.69 -6.16
N ALA A 452 14.03 -24.63 -7.07
CA ALA A 452 13.10 -24.39 -8.17
C ALA A 452 11.66 -24.24 -7.67
N ARG A 453 11.22 -25.12 -6.75
CA ARG A 453 9.94 -24.97 -6.06
C ARG A 453 9.89 -23.70 -5.21
N THR A 454 10.99 -23.38 -4.53
CA THR A 454 11.10 -22.13 -3.74
C THR A 454 10.88 -20.90 -4.60
N ALA A 455 11.55 -20.81 -5.76
CA ALA A 455 11.35 -19.73 -6.71
C ALA A 455 9.90 -19.69 -7.23
N THR A 456 9.33 -20.85 -7.57
CA THR A 456 7.93 -20.98 -8.01
C THR A 456 6.96 -20.45 -6.94
N PHE A 457 7.20 -20.76 -5.67
CA PHE A 457 6.38 -20.29 -4.55
C PHE A 457 6.53 -18.78 -4.34
N MET A 458 7.74 -18.23 -4.43
CA MET A 458 7.96 -16.79 -4.36
C MET A 458 7.25 -16.04 -5.49
N VAL A 459 7.32 -16.54 -6.73
CA VAL A 459 6.59 -15.97 -7.87
C VAL A 459 5.07 -16.09 -7.68
N SER A 460 4.59 -17.23 -7.20
CA SER A 460 3.15 -17.43 -6.94
C SER A 460 2.65 -16.47 -5.85
N LYS A 461 3.41 -16.32 -4.76
CA LYS A 461 3.15 -15.34 -3.70
C LYS A 461 3.14 -13.90 -4.22
N PHE A 462 3.98 -13.56 -5.20
CA PHE A 462 3.93 -12.24 -5.85
C PHE A 462 2.56 -12.00 -6.51
N PHE A 463 2.08 -12.96 -7.30
CA PHE A 463 0.76 -12.85 -7.93
C PHE A 463 -0.38 -12.89 -6.90
N LEU A 464 -0.26 -13.65 -5.81
CA LEU A 464 -1.23 -13.64 -4.71
C LEU A 464 -1.32 -12.28 -4.01
N LEU A 465 -0.18 -11.57 -3.85
CA LEU A 465 -0.15 -10.23 -3.29
C LEU A 465 -0.91 -9.22 -4.16
N PHE A 466 -0.80 -9.35 -5.48
CA PHE A 466 -1.41 -8.44 -6.47
C PHE A 466 -2.74 -8.94 -7.05
N LYS A 467 -3.26 -10.06 -6.52
CA LYS A 467 -4.53 -10.61 -6.94
C LYS A 467 -5.63 -9.57 -6.78
N LEU A 468 -6.39 -9.33 -7.84
CA LEU A 468 -7.48 -8.35 -7.87
C LEU A 468 -8.73 -8.88 -7.17
N THR A 469 -8.94 -10.18 -7.16
CA THR A 469 -10.11 -10.83 -6.57
C THR A 469 -9.68 -11.87 -5.53
N PRO A 470 -10.32 -11.93 -4.35
CA PRO A 470 -10.02 -12.94 -3.35
C PRO A 470 -10.43 -14.34 -3.86
N SER A 471 -9.78 -15.37 -3.33
CA SER A 471 -9.90 -16.76 -3.80
C SER A 471 -11.20 -17.47 -3.42
N ASN A 472 -12.02 -16.91 -2.53
CA ASN A 472 -13.21 -17.57 -2.02
C ASN A 472 -14.46 -16.94 -2.65
N ASP A 473 -15.44 -17.77 -3.01
CA ASP A 473 -16.71 -17.41 -3.65
C ASP A 473 -17.61 -16.44 -2.84
N ALA A 474 -17.18 -16.05 -1.63
CA ALA A 474 -18.00 -15.41 -0.61
C ALA A 474 -18.18 -13.89 -0.73
N THR A 475 -17.86 -13.23 -1.87
CA THR A 475 -18.52 -11.95 -2.23
C THR A 475 -18.05 -11.45 -3.59
N ARG A 476 -18.88 -11.64 -4.63
CA ARG A 476 -18.76 -10.87 -5.90
C ARG A 476 -18.64 -9.37 -5.64
N GLY A 477 -19.27 -8.87 -4.57
CA GLY A 477 -19.14 -7.49 -4.10
C GLY A 477 -17.72 -7.09 -3.71
N TYR A 478 -16.97 -7.91 -2.98
CA TYR A 478 -15.58 -7.62 -2.63
C TYR A 478 -14.70 -7.60 -3.87
N ALA A 479 -14.87 -8.56 -4.77
CA ALA A 479 -14.16 -8.60 -6.05
C ALA A 479 -14.43 -7.33 -6.87
N LEU A 480 -15.69 -6.89 -6.96
CA LEU A 480 -16.07 -5.66 -7.64
C LEU A 480 -15.47 -4.42 -6.98
N VAL A 481 -15.56 -4.30 -5.65
CA VAL A 481 -14.96 -3.19 -4.90
C VAL A 481 -13.44 -3.14 -5.11
N SER A 482 -12.76 -4.29 -5.07
CA SER A 482 -11.32 -4.39 -5.31
C SER A 482 -10.95 -3.97 -6.74
N LEU A 483 -11.71 -4.43 -7.74
CA LEU A 483 -11.49 -4.06 -9.15
C LEU A 483 -11.71 -2.56 -9.39
N LEU A 484 -12.81 -2.01 -8.87
CA LEU A 484 -13.19 -0.60 -9.04
C LEU A 484 -12.39 0.38 -8.19
N SER A 485 -11.62 -0.12 -7.21
CA SER A 485 -10.71 0.71 -6.41
C SER A 485 -9.25 0.45 -6.79
N TYR A 486 -8.67 -0.65 -6.31
CA TYR A 486 -7.28 -1.01 -6.57
C TYR A 486 -7.00 -1.29 -8.04
N GLY A 487 -7.88 -2.04 -8.71
CA GLY A 487 -7.69 -2.45 -10.10
C GLY A 487 -7.57 -1.28 -11.07
N ILE A 488 -8.44 -0.28 -10.95
CA ILE A 488 -8.40 0.95 -11.78
C ILE A 488 -7.12 1.77 -11.54
N LEU A 489 -6.61 1.79 -10.31
CA LEU A 489 -5.42 2.56 -9.96
C LEU A 489 -4.11 1.85 -10.31
N LEU A 490 -4.13 0.53 -10.52
CA LEU A 490 -2.94 -0.29 -10.75
C LEU A 490 -2.05 0.20 -11.91
N PRO A 491 -2.56 0.56 -13.11
CA PRO A 491 -1.73 1.08 -14.19
C PRO A 491 -1.02 2.39 -13.81
N PHE A 492 -1.70 3.26 -13.06
CA PHE A 492 -1.13 4.51 -12.58
C PHE A 492 -0.07 4.27 -11.50
N MET A 493 -0.28 3.29 -10.60
CA MET A 493 0.71 2.88 -9.61
C MET A 493 1.98 2.36 -10.28
N ALA A 494 1.84 1.53 -11.33
CA ALA A 494 2.96 1.01 -12.10
C ALA A 494 3.69 2.13 -12.85
N ALA A 495 2.97 2.98 -13.59
CA ALA A 495 3.55 4.13 -14.30
C ALA A 495 4.26 5.09 -13.34
N GLY A 496 3.65 5.38 -12.19
CA GLY A 496 4.21 6.21 -11.13
C GLY A 496 5.49 5.66 -10.53
N SER A 497 5.54 4.34 -10.35
CA SER A 497 6.73 3.64 -9.87
C SER A 497 7.90 3.77 -10.86
N VAL A 498 7.63 3.56 -12.15
CA VAL A 498 8.62 3.73 -13.23
C VAL A 498 9.09 5.18 -13.30
N LEU A 499 8.17 6.15 -13.32
CA LEU A 499 8.51 7.57 -13.34
C LEU A 499 9.32 7.99 -12.10
N GLY A 500 8.98 7.46 -10.93
CA GLY A 500 9.71 7.70 -9.68
C GLY A 500 11.16 7.20 -9.74
N LEU A 501 11.38 6.01 -10.32
CA LEU A 501 12.72 5.47 -10.55
C LEU A 501 13.54 6.39 -11.47
N LEU A 502 12.93 6.89 -12.54
CA LEU A 502 13.57 7.75 -13.53
C LEU A 502 13.83 9.18 -13.04
N ARG A 503 12.99 9.71 -12.12
CA ARG A 503 13.06 11.11 -11.66
C ARG A 503 14.11 11.39 -10.59
N GLY A 504 14.73 10.35 -10.05
CA GLY A 504 15.93 10.47 -9.23
C GLY A 504 15.74 10.10 -7.76
N LYS A 505 16.83 10.27 -7.01
CA LYS A 505 17.04 9.58 -5.73
C LYS A 505 16.10 10.01 -4.59
N ALA A 506 15.31 11.08 -4.76
CA ALA A 506 14.30 11.49 -3.77
C ALA A 506 13.16 10.48 -3.59
N TRP A 507 12.84 9.70 -4.64
CA TRP A 507 11.77 8.69 -4.61
C TRP A 507 12.21 7.33 -4.09
N TRP A 508 13.53 7.10 -3.96
CA TRP A 508 14.11 5.81 -3.61
C TRP A 508 13.63 5.27 -2.25
N PRO A 509 13.41 6.07 -1.19
CA PRO A 509 12.85 5.54 0.05
C PRO A 509 11.46 4.94 -0.10
N LEU A 510 10.58 5.59 -0.86
CA LEU A 510 9.23 5.11 -1.12
C LEU A 510 9.27 3.81 -1.93
N LEU A 511 10.03 3.83 -3.02
CA LEU A 511 10.19 2.67 -3.90
C LEU A 511 10.91 1.52 -3.21
N GLY A 512 11.91 1.83 -2.40
CA GLY A 512 12.66 0.87 -1.59
C GLY A 512 11.79 0.23 -0.52
N TYR A 513 10.94 1.00 0.17
CA TYR A 513 9.95 0.46 1.11
C TYR A 513 8.98 -0.50 0.42
N VAL A 514 8.41 -0.07 -0.72
CA VAL A 514 7.48 -0.86 -1.52
C VAL A 514 8.15 -2.15 -2.00
N ALA A 515 9.33 -2.05 -2.61
CA ALA A 515 10.07 -3.20 -3.12
C ALA A 515 10.50 -4.16 -2.01
N PHE A 516 10.99 -3.64 -0.89
CA PHE A 516 11.38 -4.45 0.27
C PHE A 516 10.18 -5.20 0.86
N ASN A 517 9.02 -4.55 0.98
CA ASN A 517 7.79 -5.20 1.45
C ASN A 517 7.30 -6.29 0.49
N ILE A 518 7.35 -6.02 -0.82
CA ILE A 518 6.99 -7.04 -1.81
C ILE A 518 7.95 -8.23 -1.66
N ALA A 519 9.25 -7.99 -1.63
CA ALA A 519 10.26 -9.04 -1.50
C ALA A 519 10.12 -9.84 -0.19
N SER A 520 9.87 -9.18 0.95
CA SER A 520 9.70 -9.87 2.24
C SER A 520 8.47 -10.77 2.23
N LYS A 521 7.35 -10.31 1.68
CA LYS A 521 6.09 -11.09 1.62
C LYS A 521 6.17 -12.22 0.61
N THR A 522 6.79 -12.01 -0.54
CA THR A 522 7.00 -13.09 -1.51
C THR A 522 7.98 -14.13 -0.98
N ALA A 523 8.97 -13.73 -0.19
CA ALA A 523 9.92 -14.64 0.44
C ALA A 523 9.33 -15.42 1.63
N VAL A 524 8.34 -14.89 2.33
CA VAL A 524 7.80 -15.52 3.54
C VAL A 524 6.37 -16.00 3.28
N PHE A 525 5.41 -15.08 3.27
CA PHE A 525 4.01 -15.37 2.99
C PHE A 525 3.31 -14.14 2.40
N ALA A 526 2.40 -14.37 1.45
CA ALA A 526 1.65 -13.32 0.79
C ALA A 526 0.13 -13.47 0.98
N GLY A 527 -0.57 -12.38 0.73
CA GLY A 527 -2.03 -12.32 0.72
C GLY A 527 -2.48 -10.89 0.44
N ILE A 528 -3.70 -10.71 -0.06
CA ILE A 528 -4.24 -9.39 -0.46
C ILE A 528 -4.15 -8.39 0.70
N ARG A 529 -4.44 -8.83 1.93
CA ARG A 529 -4.33 -8.00 3.15
C ARG A 529 -2.94 -7.42 3.35
N LEU A 530 -1.89 -8.19 3.09
CA LEU A 530 -0.51 -7.77 3.29
C LEU A 530 -0.06 -6.72 2.25
N ARG A 531 -0.82 -6.51 1.18
CA ARG A 531 -0.55 -5.43 0.24
C ARG A 531 -0.91 -4.06 0.83
N MET A 532 -1.86 -3.98 1.74
CA MET A 532 -2.33 -2.69 2.27
C MET A 532 -1.24 -1.85 2.93
N GLN A 533 -0.21 -2.50 3.48
CA GLN A 533 0.92 -1.79 4.10
C GLN A 533 1.73 -0.96 3.09
N ILE A 534 1.63 -1.26 1.79
CA ILE A 534 2.31 -0.51 0.71
C ILE A 534 1.35 0.36 -0.11
N GLU A 535 0.04 0.14 -0.02
CA GLU A 535 -0.98 0.86 -0.80
C GLU A 535 -0.95 2.39 -0.62
N PRO A 536 -0.75 2.98 0.59
CA PRO A 536 -0.60 4.42 0.73
C PRO A 536 0.51 5.01 -0.15
N PHE A 537 1.62 4.30 -0.27
CA PHE A 537 2.77 4.72 -1.07
C PHE A 537 2.52 4.52 -2.56
N LEU A 538 1.82 3.45 -2.94
CA LEU A 538 1.37 3.24 -4.31
C LEU A 538 0.35 4.30 -4.75
N LEU A 539 -0.55 4.75 -3.87
CA LEU A 539 -1.47 5.87 -4.15
C LEU A 539 -0.72 7.17 -4.43
N ILE A 540 0.35 7.45 -3.68
CA ILE A 540 1.21 8.61 -3.93
C ILE A 540 1.88 8.51 -5.31
N LEU A 541 2.40 7.33 -5.65
CA LEU A 541 3.01 7.07 -6.96
C LEU A 541 1.99 7.19 -8.11
N ALA A 542 0.78 6.66 -7.93
CA ALA A 542 -0.30 6.81 -8.89
C ALA A 542 -0.69 8.27 -9.12
N ALA A 543 -0.83 9.04 -8.04
CA ALA A 543 -1.14 10.47 -8.13
C ALA A 543 -0.01 11.24 -8.82
N PHE A 544 1.23 10.83 -8.56
CA PHE A 544 2.40 11.40 -9.23
C PHE A 544 2.35 11.16 -10.74
N ALA A 545 2.01 9.95 -11.19
CA ALA A 545 1.85 9.64 -12.60
C ALA A 545 0.79 10.54 -13.25
N VAL A 546 -0.39 10.66 -12.63
CA VAL A 546 -1.50 11.48 -13.15
C VAL A 546 -1.09 12.94 -13.31
N VAL A 547 -0.51 13.54 -12.27
CA VAL A 547 -0.08 14.95 -12.31
C VAL A 547 0.94 15.17 -13.41
N ARG A 548 1.88 14.24 -13.59
CA ARG A 548 2.92 14.37 -14.62
C ARG A 548 2.41 14.19 -16.03
N THR A 549 1.50 13.26 -16.25
CA THR A 549 0.84 13.12 -17.56
C THR A 549 0.06 14.39 -17.88
N ALA A 550 -0.67 14.96 -16.90
CA ALA A 550 -1.41 16.20 -17.10
C ALA A 550 -0.48 17.39 -17.44
N GLU A 551 0.64 17.53 -16.74
CA GLU A 551 1.66 18.56 -17.03
C GLU A 551 2.25 18.39 -18.43
N ALA A 552 2.57 17.16 -18.84
CA ALA A 552 3.12 16.86 -20.16
C ALA A 552 2.14 17.18 -21.30
N VAL A 553 0.85 16.86 -21.11
CA VAL A 553 -0.21 17.18 -22.09
C VAL A 553 -0.41 18.69 -22.21
N HIS A 554 -0.39 19.44 -21.11
CA HIS A 554 -0.49 20.91 -21.17
C HIS A 554 0.73 21.51 -21.89
N ALA A 555 1.92 21.00 -21.62
CA ALA A 555 3.15 21.47 -22.27
C ALA A 555 3.17 21.18 -23.78
N SER A 556 2.59 20.05 -24.23
CA SER A 556 2.51 19.70 -25.66
C SER A 556 1.38 20.43 -26.40
N GLN A 557 0.40 20.99 -25.68
CA GLN A 557 -0.64 21.87 -26.22
C GLN A 557 -0.23 23.36 -26.25
N ALA A 558 0.89 23.75 -25.63
CA ALA A 558 1.40 25.13 -25.73
C ALA A 558 2.12 25.52 -27.06
N PRO A 559 2.74 24.61 -27.85
CA PRO A 559 3.51 24.98 -29.04
C PRO A 559 2.68 25.59 -30.17
N TRP A 560 1.41 25.21 -30.32
CA TRP A 560 0.54 25.78 -31.37
C TRP A 560 0.10 27.22 -31.06
N LEU A 561 0.03 27.62 -29.79
CA LEU A 561 -0.26 29.00 -29.38
C LEU A 561 0.95 29.94 -29.60
N LEU A 562 2.17 29.42 -29.45
CA LEU A 562 3.40 30.16 -29.78
C LEU A 562 3.64 30.24 -31.29
N GLY A 563 3.38 29.16 -32.03
CA GLY A 563 3.44 29.14 -33.50
C GLY A 563 2.36 30.01 -34.17
N ALA A 564 1.16 30.12 -33.57
CA ALA A 564 0.11 31.01 -34.06
C ALA A 564 0.45 32.49 -33.86
N ARG A 565 1.13 32.87 -32.78
CA ARG A 565 1.62 34.25 -32.59
C ARG A 565 2.68 34.65 -33.61
N HIS A 566 3.54 33.70 -34.02
CA HIS A 566 4.56 33.96 -35.03
C HIS A 566 3.99 33.98 -36.47
N ARG A 567 2.83 33.33 -36.72
CA ARG A 567 2.12 33.34 -38.00
C ARG A 567 1.07 34.43 -38.14
N LEU A 568 0.67 35.09 -37.05
CA LEU A 568 -0.30 36.20 -37.04
C LEU A 568 0.32 37.61 -37.02
N GLY A 569 1.63 37.73 -37.29
CA GLY A 569 2.22 39.02 -37.69
C GLY A 569 2.20 40.14 -36.64
N PHE A 570 2.07 39.85 -35.34
CA PHE A 570 2.33 40.86 -34.31
C PHE A 570 3.84 40.96 -34.07
N ALA A 571 4.48 41.76 -34.93
CA ALA A 571 5.82 42.27 -34.69
C ALA A 571 5.84 43.02 -33.33
N SER A 572 6.60 42.50 -32.38
CA SER A 572 7.02 43.29 -31.23
C SER A 572 7.93 44.42 -31.72
N SER A 573 7.42 45.65 -31.70
CA SER A 573 8.26 46.86 -31.76
C SER A 573 9.20 46.85 -30.54
N PRO A 574 10.50 47.11 -30.72
CA PRO A 574 11.42 47.28 -29.61
C PRO A 574 11.34 48.72 -29.08
N ARG A 575 11.06 48.88 -27.79
CA ARG A 575 11.57 49.97 -26.94
C ARG A 575 11.79 49.45 -25.53
#